data_AF-A0A8I1I475-F1
#
_entry.id   AF-A0A8I1I475-F1
#
_cell.length_a   1.000
_cell.length_b   1.000
_cell.length_c   1.000
_cell.angle_alpha   90.00
_cell.angle_beta   90.00
_cell.angle_gamma   90.00
#
_symmetry.space_group_name_H-M   'P 1'
#
loop_
_entity.id
_entity.type
_entity.pdbx_description
1 polymer ?
#
loop_
_entity_poly.entity_id
_entity_poly.type
_entity_poly.pdbx_seq_one_letter_code
_entity_poly.pdbx_strand_id
1 'polypeptide(L)'
;MNIRLQTWFPYHIQICLNGREWLRRSLERQKIDFVAQGNKFLAIADYERAQQFLDKQRHTRFPEVLSGFLPVVFPAMKEILGPHLSYYWTMWQSEWATDLVFSSPGELSQVMDTLLRHAHITGTSTRVLRYLDRPLTKEGTPYKRSAEQIVTRMTDFNEGVRVRHWCSRNSVKVYNQQNILRIETTINDPAQFKVFRHKQGQDKNEPKQRLVMRKGVADCAQRAVISQDINNRFADNLALLQDRTPARNSFDEVVRHIRKKGKRYRALDPTGKDRELLLAISDPAYCVAGLTNSELREKLAGSPFLGTRTQKQSSAKISRHLRLLREHGLIKKLPRQNRYQVTLKGVRLTTLLNVILDASIENLMKIAA
;
A
#
# COMPACT_ATOMS: atom_id res chain seq x y z
N MET A 1 6.75 25.39 -10.57
CA MET A 1 7.83 24.50 -11.07
C MET A 1 9.15 25.20 -10.80
N ASN A 2 10.21 24.48 -10.48
CA ASN A 2 11.55 25.04 -10.33
C ASN A 2 12.53 24.22 -11.18
N ILE A 3 13.44 24.89 -11.89
CA ILE A 3 14.48 24.25 -12.69
C ILE A 3 15.82 24.84 -12.29
N ARG A 4 16.82 23.99 -12.07
CA ARG A 4 18.19 24.37 -11.75
C ARG A 4 19.15 23.72 -12.74
N LEU A 5 19.99 24.54 -13.36
CA LEU A 5 21.14 24.11 -14.15
C LEU A 5 22.41 24.26 -13.30
N GLN A 6 23.22 23.21 -13.26
CA GLN A 6 24.55 23.25 -12.65
C GLN A 6 25.54 23.94 -13.59
N THR A 7 26.47 24.73 -13.04
CA THR A 7 27.40 25.56 -13.84
C THR A 7 28.66 24.83 -14.28
N TRP A 8 28.84 23.57 -13.90
CA TRP A 8 30.00 22.76 -14.28
C TRP A 8 29.58 21.47 -14.96
N PHE A 9 30.43 20.97 -15.86
CA PHE A 9 30.23 19.70 -16.57
C PHE A 9 29.99 18.54 -15.56
N PRO A 10 28.99 17.67 -15.77
CA PRO A 10 28.17 17.47 -16.98
C PRO A 10 26.90 18.34 -17.05
N TYR A 11 26.87 19.50 -16.38
CA TYR A 11 25.77 20.46 -16.39
C TYR A 11 24.43 19.81 -15.99
N HIS A 12 24.39 19.19 -14.81
CA HIS A 12 23.19 18.49 -14.37
C HIS A 12 21.99 19.44 -14.28
N ILE A 13 20.85 18.99 -14.82
CA ILE A 13 19.58 19.72 -14.75
C ILE A 13 18.67 19.03 -13.74
N GLN A 14 18.25 19.78 -12.73
CA GLN A 14 17.27 19.32 -11.75
C GLN A 14 15.95 20.05 -11.96
N ILE A 15 14.88 19.29 -12.16
CA ILE A 15 13.52 19.83 -12.35
C ILE A 15 12.63 19.34 -11.19
N CYS A 16 11.98 20.29 -10.51
CA CYS A 16 10.99 20.03 -9.48
C CYS A 16 9.58 20.31 -10.02
N LEU A 17 8.79 19.25 -10.18
CA LEU A 17 7.39 19.30 -10.62
C LEU A 17 6.44 19.04 -9.44
N ASN A 18 5.34 19.79 -9.39
CA ASN A 18 4.29 19.61 -8.41
C ASN A 18 2.99 19.18 -9.11
N GLY A 19 2.56 17.93 -8.90
CA GLY A 19 1.35 17.40 -9.54
C GLY A 19 0.05 18.09 -9.09
N ARG A 20 0.02 18.66 -7.88
CA ARG A 20 -1.13 19.42 -7.37
C ARG A 20 -1.21 20.82 -7.98
N GLU A 21 -0.07 21.45 -8.26
CA GLU A 21 -0.02 22.68 -9.07
C GLU A 21 -0.55 22.41 -10.49
N TRP A 22 -0.12 21.30 -11.11
CA TRP A 22 -0.62 20.92 -12.42
C TRP A 22 -2.13 20.66 -12.40
N LEU A 23 -2.65 19.99 -11.37
CA LEU A 23 -4.10 19.85 -11.20
C LEU A 23 -4.79 21.23 -11.15
N ARG A 24 -4.27 22.17 -10.34
CA ARG A 24 -4.83 23.52 -10.21
C ARG A 24 -4.94 24.21 -11.57
N ARG A 25 -3.84 24.23 -12.33
CA ARG A 25 -3.81 24.82 -13.67
C ARG A 25 -4.73 24.12 -14.66
N SER A 26 -5.02 22.83 -14.46
CA SER A 26 -5.97 22.09 -15.29
C SER A 26 -7.42 22.46 -14.96
N LEU A 27 -7.74 22.62 -13.68
CA LEU A 27 -9.06 23.06 -13.21
C LEU A 27 -9.36 24.51 -13.65
N GLU A 28 -8.39 25.43 -13.46
CA GLU A 28 -8.49 26.83 -13.92
C GLU A 28 -8.80 26.92 -15.42
N ARG A 29 -8.05 26.17 -16.26
CA ARG A 29 -8.26 26.15 -17.71
C ARG A 29 -9.63 25.60 -18.13
N GLN A 30 -10.24 24.78 -17.29
CA GLN A 30 -11.54 24.16 -17.55
C GLN A 30 -12.67 24.86 -16.80
N LYS A 31 -12.35 25.95 -16.08
CA LYS A 31 -13.29 26.73 -15.28
C LYS A 31 -14.09 25.87 -14.29
N ILE A 32 -13.42 24.90 -13.68
CA ILE A 32 -13.99 24.07 -12.61
C ILE A 32 -13.66 24.73 -11.29
N ASP A 33 -14.68 25.04 -10.49
CA ASP A 33 -14.51 25.69 -9.20
C ASP A 33 -13.79 24.78 -8.20
N PHE A 34 -12.90 25.37 -7.40
CA PHE A 34 -12.20 24.68 -6.33
C PHE A 34 -11.78 25.67 -5.24
N VAL A 35 -11.54 25.14 -4.05
CA VAL A 35 -10.91 25.84 -2.93
C VAL A 35 -9.59 25.15 -2.64
N ALA A 36 -8.49 25.90 -2.63
CA ALA A 36 -7.16 25.35 -2.38
C ALA A 36 -6.36 26.23 -1.43
N GLN A 37 -5.53 25.58 -0.60
CA GLN A 37 -4.57 26.23 0.28
C GLN A 37 -3.21 25.55 0.11
N GLY A 38 -2.21 26.27 -0.38
CA GLY A 38 -0.89 25.70 -0.67
C GLY A 38 -0.96 24.54 -1.66
N ASN A 39 -0.59 23.32 -1.24
CA ASN A 39 -0.61 22.11 -2.09
C ASN A 39 -1.85 21.21 -1.86
N LYS A 40 -2.88 21.74 -1.21
CA LYS A 40 -4.08 21.04 -0.76
C LYS A 40 -5.32 21.60 -1.45
N PHE A 41 -6.25 20.71 -1.84
CA PHE A 41 -7.56 21.07 -2.37
C PHE A 41 -8.61 20.76 -1.31
N LEU A 42 -9.17 21.80 -0.68
CA LEU A 42 -10.15 21.71 0.41
C LEU A 42 -11.54 21.37 -0.14
N ALA A 43 -11.85 21.79 -1.37
CA ALA A 43 -13.05 21.44 -2.10
C ALA A 43 -12.79 21.51 -3.62
N ILE A 44 -13.45 20.66 -4.39
CA ILE A 44 -13.45 20.70 -5.87
C ILE A 44 -14.89 20.43 -6.32
N ALA A 45 -15.42 21.24 -7.24
CA ALA A 45 -16.79 21.08 -7.75
C ALA A 45 -16.99 19.75 -8.49
N ASP A 46 -15.96 19.27 -9.20
CA ASP A 46 -15.97 17.99 -9.92
C ASP A 46 -14.72 17.15 -9.59
N TYR A 47 -14.87 16.24 -8.62
CA TYR A 47 -13.80 15.33 -8.21
C TYR A 47 -13.47 14.28 -9.26
N GLU A 48 -14.44 13.82 -10.04
CA GLU A 48 -14.20 12.83 -11.10
C GLU A 48 -13.29 13.42 -12.17
N ARG A 49 -13.59 14.64 -12.60
CA ARG A 49 -12.79 15.35 -13.58
C ARG A 49 -11.41 15.71 -13.05
N ALA A 50 -11.31 16.10 -11.77
CA ALA A 50 -10.02 16.31 -11.11
C ALA A 50 -9.16 15.03 -11.10
N GLN A 51 -9.76 13.88 -10.80
CA GLN A 51 -9.08 12.59 -10.80
C GLN A 51 -8.61 12.23 -12.22
N GLN A 52 -9.43 12.46 -13.25
CA GLN A 52 -9.02 12.28 -14.64
C GLN A 52 -7.78 13.12 -15.02
N PHE A 53 -7.67 14.37 -14.53
CA PHE A 53 -6.47 15.19 -14.77
C PHE A 53 -5.23 14.64 -14.06
N LEU A 54 -5.37 14.13 -12.85
CA LEU A 54 -4.27 13.49 -12.13
C LEU A 54 -3.82 12.21 -12.83
N ASP A 55 -4.77 11.38 -13.28
CA ASP A 55 -4.45 10.12 -13.96
C ASP A 55 -3.72 10.35 -15.30
N LYS A 56 -4.04 11.43 -16.02
CA LYS A 56 -3.29 11.83 -17.22
C LYS A 56 -1.80 12.08 -16.95
N GLN A 57 -1.43 12.57 -15.76
CA GLN A 57 -0.02 12.79 -15.41
C GLN A 57 0.79 11.48 -15.46
N ARG A 58 0.18 10.35 -15.10
CA ARG A 58 0.82 9.03 -15.09
C ARG A 58 1.23 8.55 -16.49
N HIS A 59 0.51 9.01 -17.50
CA HIS A 59 0.70 8.64 -18.91
C HIS A 59 1.45 9.72 -19.71
N THR A 60 1.95 10.76 -19.04
CA THR A 60 2.71 11.82 -19.69
C THR A 60 4.01 11.28 -20.28
N ARG A 61 4.34 11.72 -21.50
CA ARG A 61 5.65 11.47 -22.13
C ARG A 61 6.71 12.36 -21.51
N PHE A 62 7.07 12.06 -20.26
CA PHE A 62 8.02 12.85 -19.46
C PHE A 62 9.33 13.17 -20.19
N PRO A 63 9.97 12.27 -20.97
CA PRO A 63 11.16 12.64 -21.72
C PRO A 63 10.96 13.85 -22.64
N GLU A 64 9.82 13.95 -23.31
CA GLU A 64 9.51 15.06 -24.23
C GLU A 64 9.23 16.35 -23.47
N VAL A 65 8.41 16.26 -22.42
CA VAL A 65 8.07 17.42 -21.58
C VAL A 65 9.33 18.00 -20.93
N LEU A 66 10.20 17.16 -20.37
CA LEU A 66 11.41 17.61 -19.69
C LEU A 66 12.44 18.14 -20.69
N SER A 67 12.66 17.45 -21.81
CA SER A 67 13.54 17.92 -22.88
C SER A 67 13.07 19.22 -23.53
N GLY A 68 11.75 19.49 -23.53
CA GLY A 68 11.18 20.73 -24.03
C GLY A 68 11.64 21.98 -23.28
N PHE A 69 12.16 21.84 -22.05
CA PHE A 69 12.72 22.96 -21.29
C PHE A 69 14.19 23.25 -21.62
N LEU A 70 14.89 22.35 -22.31
CA LEU A 70 16.33 22.50 -22.60
C LEU A 70 16.67 23.80 -23.34
N PRO A 71 15.92 24.23 -24.39
CA PRO A 71 16.25 25.46 -25.11
C PRO A 71 16.16 26.71 -24.22
N VAL A 72 15.32 26.68 -23.19
CA VAL A 72 15.13 27.81 -22.26
C VAL A 72 16.17 27.78 -21.15
N VAL A 73 16.45 26.60 -20.61
CA VAL A 73 17.30 26.42 -19.42
C VAL A 73 18.78 26.38 -19.78
N PHE A 74 19.12 25.80 -20.92
CA PHE A 74 20.48 25.68 -21.41
C PHE A 74 20.58 26.07 -22.90
N PRO A 75 20.38 27.36 -23.26
CA PRO A 75 20.34 27.81 -24.65
C PRO A 75 21.61 27.45 -25.45
N ALA A 76 22.79 27.59 -24.83
CA ALA A 76 24.08 27.30 -25.44
C ALA A 76 24.48 25.80 -25.40
N MET A 77 23.56 24.89 -25.05
CA MET A 77 23.88 23.47 -24.86
C MET A 77 24.58 22.86 -26.09
N LYS A 78 24.08 23.12 -27.30
CA LYS A 78 24.64 22.56 -28.54
C LYS A 78 26.04 23.09 -28.85
N GLU A 79 26.32 24.34 -28.49
CA GLU A 79 27.64 24.96 -28.69
C GLU A 79 28.65 24.39 -27.69
N ILE A 80 28.26 24.21 -26.43
CA ILE A 80 29.15 23.75 -25.36
C ILE A 80 29.36 22.23 -25.39
N LEU A 81 28.30 21.45 -25.64
CA LEU A 81 28.32 19.98 -25.57
C LEU A 81 28.37 19.31 -26.94
N GLY A 82 28.24 20.06 -28.02
CA GLY A 82 28.13 19.53 -29.38
C GLY A 82 26.76 18.93 -29.69
N PRO A 83 26.58 18.43 -30.93
CA PRO A 83 25.26 18.03 -31.44
C PRO A 83 24.81 16.62 -31.00
N HIS A 84 25.70 15.81 -30.44
CA HIS A 84 25.44 14.39 -30.19
C HIS A 84 25.04 14.06 -28.74
N LEU A 85 25.31 14.96 -27.80
CA LEU A 85 24.97 14.74 -26.39
C LEU A 85 23.50 15.06 -26.11
N SER A 86 22.86 14.22 -25.30
CA SER A 86 21.47 14.38 -24.88
C SER A 86 21.29 14.00 -23.41
N TYR A 87 20.28 14.57 -22.77
CA TYR A 87 19.95 14.27 -21.38
C TYR A 87 19.13 12.99 -21.26
N TYR A 88 19.53 12.14 -20.31
CA TYR A 88 18.71 11.04 -19.83
C TYR A 88 18.00 11.42 -18.53
N TRP A 89 16.68 11.54 -18.58
CA TRP A 89 15.89 11.99 -17.44
C TRP A 89 15.66 10.89 -16.41
N THR A 90 16.01 11.19 -15.16
CA THR A 90 15.77 10.31 -14.01
C THR A 90 14.91 10.99 -12.96
N MET A 91 14.22 10.17 -12.18
CA MET A 91 13.39 10.58 -11.06
C MET A 91 14.13 10.25 -9.75
N TRP A 92 14.80 11.28 -9.22
CA TRP A 92 15.58 11.19 -7.97
C TRP A 92 14.70 10.91 -6.75
N GLN A 93 13.62 11.68 -6.62
CA GLN A 93 12.60 11.54 -5.59
C GLN A 93 11.22 11.66 -6.25
N SER A 94 10.27 10.87 -5.78
CA SER A 94 8.87 10.98 -6.18
C SER A 94 7.97 10.89 -4.97
N GLU A 95 6.94 11.73 -4.94
CA GLU A 95 5.89 11.69 -3.93
C GLU A 95 4.55 11.42 -4.62
N TRP A 96 3.78 10.47 -4.06
CA TRP A 96 2.47 10.09 -4.56
C TRP A 96 1.44 10.16 -3.45
N ALA A 97 0.46 11.05 -3.59
CA ALA A 97 -0.46 11.42 -2.54
C ALA A 97 -1.91 11.01 -2.86
N THR A 98 -2.54 10.32 -1.92
CA THR A 98 -3.99 10.12 -1.84
C THR A 98 -4.55 11.12 -0.83
N ASP A 99 -5.47 11.97 -1.27
CA ASP A 99 -6.19 12.91 -0.40
C ASP A 99 -7.60 12.40 -0.15
N LEU A 100 -7.97 12.31 1.12
CA LEU A 100 -9.35 12.11 1.56
C LEU A 100 -9.84 13.45 2.10
N VAL A 101 -10.87 14.02 1.46
CA VAL A 101 -11.41 15.34 1.78
C VAL A 101 -12.68 15.16 2.62
N PHE A 102 -12.68 15.72 3.83
CA PHE A 102 -13.80 15.69 4.77
C PHE A 102 -14.65 16.95 4.62
N SER A 103 -15.89 16.93 5.12
CA SER A 103 -16.80 18.07 5.04
C SER A 103 -16.29 19.25 5.87
N SER A 104 -15.60 18.97 6.98
CA SER A 104 -14.96 19.98 7.83
C SER A 104 -13.69 19.47 8.50
N PRO A 105 -12.80 20.38 8.96
CA PRO A 105 -11.68 20.01 9.83
C PRO A 105 -12.12 19.32 11.12
N GLY A 106 -13.28 19.72 11.68
CA GLY A 106 -13.82 19.16 12.91
C GLY A 106 -14.14 17.66 12.81
N GLU A 107 -14.75 17.22 11.70
CA GLU A 107 -15.02 15.80 11.44
C GLU A 107 -13.74 14.96 11.40
N LEU A 108 -12.68 15.48 10.77
CA LEU A 108 -11.39 14.81 10.72
C LEU A 108 -10.73 14.77 12.10
N SER A 109 -10.74 15.88 12.84
CA SER A 109 -10.14 15.96 14.18
C SER A 109 -10.73 14.95 15.16
N GLN A 110 -12.03 14.65 15.08
CA GLN A 110 -12.68 13.63 15.94
C GLN A 110 -12.07 12.23 15.79
N VAL A 111 -11.53 11.90 14.63
CA VAL A 111 -10.97 10.56 14.34
C VAL A 111 -9.45 10.56 14.27
N MET A 112 -8.82 11.74 14.16
CA MET A 112 -7.40 11.88 13.83
C MET A 112 -6.49 11.32 14.91
N ASP A 113 -6.72 11.68 16.18
CA ASP A 113 -5.86 11.27 17.29
C ASP A 113 -5.85 9.75 17.46
N THR A 114 -7.03 9.14 17.41
CA THR A 114 -7.16 7.68 17.48
C THR A 114 -6.49 7.02 16.26
N LEU A 115 -6.66 7.59 15.07
CA LEU A 115 -6.11 7.05 13.83
C LEU A 115 -4.59 7.08 13.79
N LEU A 116 -3.98 8.13 14.30
CA LEU A 116 -2.53 8.24 14.37
C LEU A 116 -1.93 7.41 15.49
N ARG A 117 -2.59 7.33 16.66
CA ARG A 117 -2.18 6.38 17.72
C ARG A 117 -2.23 4.94 17.20
N HIS A 118 -3.29 4.58 16.49
CA HIS A 118 -3.39 3.28 15.84
C HIS A 118 -2.27 3.09 14.82
N ALA A 119 -2.05 4.04 13.90
CA ALA A 119 -0.95 3.98 12.93
C ALA A 119 0.43 3.77 13.59
N HIS A 120 0.65 4.39 14.74
CA HIS A 120 1.88 4.23 15.51
C HIS A 120 2.00 2.83 16.14
N ILE A 121 0.98 2.40 16.88
CA ILE A 121 0.92 1.08 17.54
C ILE A 121 1.00 -0.05 16.51
N THR A 122 0.31 0.12 15.38
CA THR A 122 0.30 -0.85 14.28
C THR A 122 1.52 -0.75 13.38
N GLY A 123 2.33 0.30 13.48
CA GLY A 123 3.52 0.56 12.68
C GLY A 123 4.74 -0.32 12.99
N THR A 124 4.52 -1.61 13.27
CA THR A 124 5.61 -2.57 13.54
C THR A 124 6.50 -2.76 12.33
N SER A 125 7.76 -3.15 12.54
CA SER A 125 8.73 -3.38 11.45
C SER A 125 8.19 -4.32 10.37
N THR A 126 7.47 -5.37 10.77
CA THR A 126 6.86 -6.32 9.82
C THR A 126 5.77 -5.67 8.97
N ARG A 127 4.97 -4.76 9.54
CA ARG A 127 3.92 -4.04 8.80
C ARG A 127 4.49 -2.94 7.91
N VAL A 128 5.51 -2.21 8.35
CA VAL A 128 6.18 -1.20 7.52
C VAL A 128 6.88 -1.82 6.31
N LEU A 129 7.63 -2.91 6.51
CA LEU A 129 8.23 -3.69 5.42
C LEU A 129 7.16 -4.10 4.40
N ARG A 130 5.98 -4.49 4.89
CA ARG A 130 4.84 -4.89 4.06
C ARG A 130 4.20 -3.76 3.29
N TYR A 131 4.02 -2.58 3.88
CA TYR A 131 3.52 -1.42 3.15
C TYR A 131 4.44 -1.14 1.96
N LEU A 132 5.76 -1.21 2.17
CA LEU A 132 6.78 -0.87 1.17
C LEU A 132 7.26 -2.06 0.32
N ASP A 133 6.41 -3.10 0.15
CA ASP A 133 6.65 -4.27 -0.70
C ASP A 133 8.01 -4.97 -0.47
N ARG A 134 8.49 -4.98 0.78
CA ARG A 134 9.72 -5.66 1.16
C ARG A 134 9.46 -7.13 1.47
N PRO A 135 10.37 -8.02 1.03
CA PRO A 135 10.20 -9.45 1.26
C PRO A 135 10.38 -9.77 2.76
N LEU A 136 9.49 -10.60 3.28
CA LEU A 136 9.56 -11.19 4.63
C LEU A 136 9.80 -12.68 4.53
N THR A 137 10.27 -13.30 5.61
CA THR A 137 10.30 -14.76 5.72
C THR A 137 8.88 -15.34 5.63
N LYS A 138 8.78 -16.66 5.48
CA LYS A 138 7.48 -17.34 5.44
C LYS A 138 6.69 -17.19 6.75
N GLU A 139 7.41 -16.97 7.85
CA GLU A 139 6.89 -16.75 9.20
C GLU A 139 6.52 -15.28 9.45
N GLY A 140 6.62 -14.41 8.44
CA GLY A 140 6.22 -13.01 8.55
C GLY A 140 7.20 -12.10 9.27
N THR A 141 8.38 -12.62 9.61
CA THR A 141 9.46 -11.86 10.22
C THR A 141 10.40 -11.31 9.15
N PRO A 142 11.17 -10.25 9.44
CA PRO A 142 12.21 -9.81 8.53
C PRO A 142 13.23 -10.93 8.33
N TYR A 143 13.73 -11.12 7.09
CA TYR A 143 14.84 -12.04 6.87
C TYR A 143 16.03 -11.65 7.77
N LYS A 144 16.73 -12.61 8.39
CA LYS A 144 17.93 -12.33 9.20
C LYS A 144 19.00 -11.52 8.47
N ARG A 145 19.09 -11.70 7.14
CA ARG A 145 19.98 -10.94 6.24
C ARG A 145 19.42 -9.60 5.77
N SER A 146 18.22 -9.22 6.20
CA SER A 146 17.62 -7.94 5.86
C SER A 146 18.39 -6.83 6.57
N ALA A 147 19.02 -5.96 5.79
CA ALA A 147 19.66 -4.74 6.30
C ALA A 147 18.72 -3.53 6.22
N GLU A 148 17.41 -3.74 6.08
CA GLU A 148 16.44 -2.65 5.98
C GLU A 148 16.30 -1.95 7.33
N GLN A 149 16.52 -0.64 7.34
CA GLN A 149 16.31 0.16 8.54
C GLN A 149 14.86 0.63 8.58
N ILE A 150 14.14 0.21 9.62
CA ILE A 150 12.77 0.67 9.85
C ILE A 150 12.76 1.74 10.92
N VAL A 151 12.22 2.90 10.57
CA VAL A 151 12.01 4.00 11.50
C VAL A 151 10.55 4.41 11.41
N THR A 152 9.89 4.54 12.55
CA THR A 152 8.58 5.17 12.67
C THR A 152 8.77 6.45 13.46
N ARG A 153 8.31 7.58 12.94
CA ARG A 153 8.30 8.85 13.67
C ARG A 153 6.89 9.41 13.70
N MET A 154 6.47 9.81 14.89
CA MET A 154 5.30 10.62 15.14
C MET A 154 5.78 12.02 15.49
N THR A 155 5.24 13.03 14.82
CA THR A 155 5.57 14.44 15.09
C THR A 155 4.30 15.27 14.99
N ASP A 156 4.18 16.29 15.82
CA ASP A 156 3.28 17.40 15.55
C ASP A 156 3.66 18.03 14.20
N PHE A 157 2.66 18.34 13.39
CA PHE A 157 2.85 18.82 12.02
C PHE A 157 1.71 19.78 11.65
N ASN A 158 2.02 21.07 11.62
CA ASN A 158 1.04 22.16 11.53
C ASN A 158 0.00 22.06 12.68
N GLU A 159 -1.29 22.18 12.38
CA GLU A 159 -2.43 22.04 13.30
C GLU A 159 -2.80 20.56 13.59
N GLY A 160 -1.95 19.61 13.20
CA GLY A 160 -2.25 18.19 13.27
C GLY A 160 -1.04 17.34 13.63
N VAL A 161 -1.17 16.03 13.48
CA VAL A 161 -0.10 15.08 13.80
C VAL A 161 0.21 14.23 12.57
N ARG A 162 1.49 13.88 12.40
CA ARG A 162 1.98 13.10 11.27
C ARG A 162 2.65 11.83 11.79
N VAL A 163 2.27 10.70 11.22
CA VAL A 163 3.01 9.44 11.34
C VAL A 163 3.71 9.17 10.02
N ARG A 164 5.02 8.91 10.09
CA ARG A 164 5.82 8.52 8.93
C ARG A 164 6.59 7.24 9.24
N HIS A 165 6.48 6.29 8.34
CA HIS A 165 7.22 5.04 8.35
C HIS A 165 8.27 5.07 7.23
N TRP A 166 9.53 4.92 7.60
CA TRP A 166 10.63 4.73 6.67
C TRP A 166 11.00 3.25 6.59
N CYS A 167 11.27 2.79 5.37
CA CYS A 167 12.07 1.60 5.11
C CYS A 167 13.28 2.05 4.30
N SER A 168 14.42 2.17 4.99
CA SER A 168 15.65 2.70 4.43
C SER A 168 15.42 4.07 3.77
N ARG A 169 15.52 4.18 2.44
CA ARG A 169 15.38 5.45 1.71
C ARG A 169 13.95 5.76 1.26
N ASN A 170 13.04 4.80 1.37
CA ASN A 170 11.64 4.94 0.96
C ASN A 170 10.76 5.15 2.20
N SER A 171 9.60 5.79 2.03
CA SER A 171 8.69 6.01 3.16
C SER A 171 7.24 6.10 2.74
N VAL A 172 6.35 5.82 3.68
CA VAL A 172 4.94 6.18 3.60
C VAL A 172 4.57 7.01 4.82
N LYS A 173 3.75 8.03 4.66
CA LYS A 173 3.29 8.89 5.75
C LYS A 173 1.80 9.16 5.65
N VAL A 174 1.19 9.38 6.80
CA VAL A 174 -0.19 9.88 6.95
C VAL A 174 -0.16 11.12 7.83
N TYR A 175 -0.93 12.12 7.44
CA TYR A 175 -1.07 13.37 8.19
C TYR A 175 -2.33 14.09 7.77
N ASN A 176 -2.85 14.94 8.64
CA ASN A 176 -3.91 15.87 8.31
C ASN A 176 -3.37 17.28 8.06
N GLN A 177 -4.16 18.05 7.34
CA GLN A 177 -4.06 19.49 7.28
C GLN A 177 -5.44 20.02 6.92
N GLN A 178 -6.03 20.87 7.76
CA GLN A 178 -7.42 21.34 7.60
C GLN A 178 -8.38 20.15 7.52
N ASN A 179 -9.26 20.08 6.52
CA ASN A 179 -10.22 19.00 6.30
C ASN A 179 -9.66 17.81 5.49
N ILE A 180 -8.34 17.70 5.30
CA ILE A 180 -7.75 16.68 4.43
C ILE A 180 -6.90 15.72 5.24
N LEU A 181 -7.18 14.41 5.10
CA LEU A 181 -6.28 13.33 5.48
C LEU A 181 -5.48 12.92 4.24
N ARG A 182 -4.16 13.14 4.26
CA ARG A 182 -3.28 12.73 3.17
C ARG A 182 -2.47 11.51 3.56
N ILE A 183 -2.54 10.49 2.70
CA ILE A 183 -1.60 9.37 2.70
C ILE A 183 -0.65 9.56 1.54
N GLU A 184 0.66 9.52 1.81
CA GLU A 184 1.67 9.86 0.82
C GLU A 184 2.85 8.90 0.88
N THR A 185 3.21 8.36 -0.27
CA THR A 185 4.40 7.53 -0.45
C THR A 185 5.52 8.35 -1.09
N THR A 186 6.72 8.24 -0.54
CA THR A 186 7.95 8.79 -1.10
C THR A 186 8.88 7.65 -1.54
N ILE A 187 9.27 7.63 -2.83
CA ILE A 187 10.23 6.68 -3.37
C ILE A 187 11.51 7.41 -3.79
N ASN A 188 12.60 7.16 -3.07
CA ASN A 188 13.94 7.65 -3.38
C ASN A 188 14.85 6.53 -3.91
N ASP A 189 14.59 5.28 -3.52
CA ASP A 189 15.29 4.11 -4.01
C ASP A 189 14.32 3.16 -4.73
N PRO A 190 14.10 3.34 -6.04
CA PRO A 190 13.23 2.46 -6.81
C PRO A 190 13.78 1.05 -6.95
N ALA A 191 15.10 0.84 -6.75
CA ALA A 191 15.72 -0.45 -6.97
C ALA A 191 15.23 -1.53 -5.97
N GLN A 192 14.61 -1.08 -4.86
CA GLN A 192 13.94 -1.95 -3.92
C GLN A 192 12.69 -2.64 -4.49
N PHE A 193 12.09 -2.12 -5.57
CA PHE A 193 10.86 -2.66 -6.15
C PHE A 193 11.13 -3.40 -7.45
N LYS A 194 10.25 -4.37 -7.77
CA LYS A 194 10.27 -5.10 -9.04
C LYS A 194 8.99 -4.89 -9.83
N VAL A 195 9.14 -4.60 -11.12
CA VAL A 195 8.04 -4.33 -12.06
C VAL A 195 8.14 -5.25 -13.27
N PHE A 196 7.01 -5.51 -13.92
CA PHE A 196 7.01 -6.22 -15.21
C PHE A 196 7.33 -5.25 -16.33
N ARG A 197 8.50 -5.40 -16.93
CA ARG A 197 8.97 -4.57 -18.06
C ARG A 197 9.85 -5.37 -19.00
N HIS A 198 10.06 -4.83 -20.20
CA HIS A 198 11.07 -5.33 -21.13
C HIS A 198 12.48 -4.93 -20.67
N LYS A 199 13.49 -5.71 -21.06
CA LYS A 199 14.89 -5.26 -21.03
C LYS A 199 15.10 -4.18 -22.09
N GLN A 200 16.15 -3.40 -21.94
CA GLN A 200 16.52 -2.43 -22.98
C GLN A 200 16.91 -3.21 -24.25
N GLY A 201 16.35 -2.80 -25.40
CA GLY A 201 16.58 -3.47 -26.69
C GLY A 201 15.81 -4.79 -26.88
N GLN A 202 15.04 -5.25 -25.88
CA GLN A 202 14.19 -6.42 -26.05
C GLN A 202 13.02 -6.08 -26.98
N ASP A 203 12.64 -7.04 -27.84
CA ASP A 203 11.48 -6.93 -28.70
C ASP A 203 10.20 -6.66 -27.88
N LYS A 204 9.33 -5.79 -28.41
CA LYS A 204 8.06 -5.42 -27.78
C LYS A 204 7.04 -6.58 -27.79
N ASN A 205 7.20 -7.53 -28.70
CA ASN A 205 6.34 -8.71 -28.84
C ASN A 205 6.72 -9.83 -27.87
N GLU A 206 7.93 -9.81 -27.31
CA GLU A 206 8.34 -10.78 -26.30
C GLU A 206 7.67 -10.53 -24.94
N PRO A 207 7.48 -11.56 -24.11
CA PRO A 207 6.91 -11.37 -22.78
C PRO A 207 7.80 -10.49 -21.89
N LYS A 208 7.13 -9.60 -21.14
CA LYS A 208 7.77 -8.80 -20.08
C LYS A 208 8.33 -9.70 -18.98
N GLN A 209 9.42 -9.27 -18.38
CA GLN A 209 10.08 -9.96 -17.27
C GLN A 209 9.94 -9.14 -15.98
N ARG A 210 9.98 -9.83 -14.84
CA ARG A 210 9.96 -9.18 -13.53
C ARG A 210 11.35 -8.67 -13.17
N LEU A 211 11.59 -7.39 -13.36
CA LEU A 211 12.89 -6.74 -13.23
C LEU A 211 12.86 -5.62 -12.19
N VAL A 212 14.03 -5.21 -11.71
CA VAL A 212 14.17 -4.06 -10.82
C VAL A 212 13.67 -2.78 -11.51
N MET A 213 12.91 -1.96 -10.77
CA MET A 213 12.40 -0.68 -11.24
C MET A 213 13.54 0.34 -11.37
N ARG A 214 13.59 1.05 -12.50
CA ARG A 214 14.68 1.98 -12.82
C ARG A 214 14.43 3.36 -12.21
N LYS A 215 15.51 4.15 -12.11
CA LYS A 215 15.40 5.59 -11.80
C LYS A 215 14.87 6.40 -12.98
N GLY A 216 15.01 5.91 -14.22
CA GLY A 216 14.56 6.63 -15.42
C GLY A 216 13.05 6.93 -15.41
N VAL A 217 12.67 8.07 -15.98
CA VAL A 217 11.26 8.50 -16.07
C VAL A 217 10.38 7.55 -16.91
N ALA A 218 10.98 6.64 -17.67
CA ALA A 218 10.29 5.58 -18.40
C ALA A 218 9.45 4.65 -17.49
N ASP A 219 9.85 4.47 -16.24
CA ASP A 219 9.11 3.63 -15.27
C ASP A 219 8.11 4.44 -14.42
N CYS A 220 7.84 5.71 -14.76
CA CYS A 220 6.97 6.60 -13.96
C CYS A 220 5.56 6.03 -13.75
N ALA A 221 4.95 5.45 -14.79
CA ALA A 221 3.63 4.84 -14.67
C ALA A 221 3.61 3.66 -13.69
N GLN A 222 4.64 2.80 -13.74
CA GLN A 222 4.78 1.66 -12.81
C GLN A 222 5.05 2.13 -11.38
N ARG A 223 5.88 3.17 -11.23
CA ARG A 223 6.15 3.82 -9.95
C ARG A 223 4.87 4.40 -9.33
N ALA A 224 3.99 5.00 -10.12
CA ALA A 224 2.69 5.50 -9.66
C ALA A 224 1.79 4.35 -9.17
N VAL A 225 1.72 3.23 -9.90
CA VAL A 225 0.96 2.03 -9.48
C VAL A 225 1.46 1.51 -8.14
N ILE A 226 2.77 1.27 -8.01
CA ILE A 226 3.38 0.80 -6.76
C ILE A 226 3.09 1.78 -5.62
N SER A 227 3.22 3.08 -5.86
CA SER A 227 2.98 4.08 -4.82
C SER A 227 1.51 4.12 -4.38
N GLN A 228 0.57 3.96 -5.31
CA GLN A 228 -0.84 3.82 -4.98
C GLN A 228 -1.10 2.55 -4.16
N ASP A 229 -0.50 1.41 -4.53
CA ASP A 229 -0.63 0.16 -3.78
C ASP A 229 -0.04 0.26 -2.36
N ILE A 230 1.04 1.03 -2.17
CA ILE A 230 1.59 1.34 -0.85
C ILE A 230 0.59 2.18 -0.05
N ASN A 231 0.07 3.27 -0.64
CA ASN A 231 -0.94 4.11 0.01
C ASN A 231 -2.18 3.31 0.40
N ASN A 232 -2.69 2.44 -0.48
CA ASN A 232 -3.86 1.60 -0.23
C ASN A 232 -3.62 0.61 0.92
N ARG A 233 -2.48 -0.10 0.92
CA ARG A 233 -2.13 -1.02 2.03
C ARG A 233 -2.03 -0.31 3.37
N PHE A 234 -1.53 0.93 3.38
CA PHE A 234 -1.47 1.71 4.61
C PHE A 234 -2.88 2.18 5.01
N ALA A 235 -3.67 2.70 4.07
CA ALA A 235 -5.07 3.10 4.29
C ALA A 235 -5.93 1.94 4.83
N ASP A 236 -5.81 0.75 4.24
CA ASP A 236 -6.51 -0.46 4.66
C ASP A 236 -6.19 -0.81 6.12
N ASN A 237 -4.95 -0.58 6.57
CA ASN A 237 -4.59 -0.79 7.97
C ASN A 237 -5.21 0.24 8.90
N LEU A 238 -5.26 1.50 8.48
CA LEU A 238 -5.89 2.59 9.24
C LEU A 238 -7.41 2.38 9.35
N ALA A 239 -8.04 1.87 8.29
CA ALA A 239 -9.48 1.59 8.26
C ALA A 239 -9.93 0.52 9.27
N LEU A 240 -9.01 -0.25 9.86
CA LEU A 240 -9.34 -1.21 10.93
C LEU A 240 -9.72 -0.54 12.26
N LEU A 241 -9.51 0.77 12.39
CA LEU A 241 -9.69 1.53 13.62
C LEU A 241 -11.16 1.66 14.08
N GLN A 242 -12.09 1.90 13.16
CA GLN A 242 -13.47 2.29 13.47
C GLN A 242 -14.49 1.33 12.86
N ASP A 243 -14.27 0.03 13.00
CA ASP A 243 -15.34 -0.91 12.70
C ASP A 243 -16.35 -0.91 13.86
N ARG A 244 -17.39 -0.07 13.75
CA ARG A 244 -18.53 -0.04 14.71
C ARG A 244 -19.44 -1.25 14.59
N THR A 245 -19.16 -2.16 13.65
CA THR A 245 -19.87 -3.42 13.53
C THR A 245 -19.75 -4.18 14.84
N PRO A 246 -20.86 -4.50 15.53
CA PRO A 246 -20.80 -5.36 16.70
C PRO A 246 -20.02 -6.63 16.36
N ALA A 247 -19.06 -7.00 17.21
CA ALA A 247 -18.18 -8.16 16.98
C ALA A 247 -18.97 -9.42 16.56
N ARG A 248 -20.15 -9.61 17.14
CA ARG A 248 -21.07 -10.71 16.83
C ARG A 248 -21.41 -10.81 15.33
N ASN A 249 -21.58 -9.69 14.64
CA ASN A 249 -22.00 -9.69 13.24
C ASN A 249 -20.89 -10.26 12.34
N SER A 250 -19.62 -9.93 12.63
CA SER A 250 -18.48 -10.52 11.91
C SER A 250 -18.38 -12.02 12.13
N PHE A 251 -18.73 -12.51 13.34
CA PHE A 251 -18.78 -13.94 13.62
C PHE A 251 -19.98 -14.63 12.98
N ASP A 252 -21.17 -14.03 13.02
CA ASP A 252 -22.42 -14.55 12.46
C ASP A 252 -22.27 -14.96 10.99
N GLU A 253 -21.49 -14.18 10.22
CA GLU A 253 -21.20 -14.45 8.82
C GLU A 253 -20.40 -15.74 8.58
N VAL A 254 -19.67 -16.24 9.58
CA VAL A 254 -18.79 -17.41 9.45
C VAL A 254 -19.22 -18.59 10.31
N VAL A 255 -19.99 -18.38 11.37
CA VAL A 255 -20.51 -19.45 12.25
C VAL A 255 -21.77 -20.13 11.71
N ARG A 256 -22.17 -19.83 10.46
CA ARG A 256 -23.31 -20.46 9.77
C ARG A 256 -22.84 -21.28 8.58
N HIS A 257 -23.63 -22.28 8.21
CA HIS A 257 -23.36 -23.04 6.99
C HIS A 257 -23.68 -22.20 5.75
N ILE A 258 -22.94 -22.42 4.66
CA ILE A 258 -23.18 -21.73 3.39
C ILE A 258 -23.42 -22.74 2.27
N ARG A 259 -24.23 -22.37 1.28
CA ARG A 259 -24.41 -23.13 0.04
C ARG A 259 -23.80 -22.35 -1.12
N LYS A 260 -22.89 -22.99 -1.87
CA LYS A 260 -22.31 -22.44 -3.10
C LYS A 260 -22.26 -23.52 -4.18
N LYS A 261 -22.75 -23.19 -5.37
CA LYS A 261 -22.78 -24.10 -6.54
C LYS A 261 -23.34 -25.50 -6.19
N GLY A 262 -24.48 -25.53 -5.49
CA GLY A 262 -25.14 -26.77 -5.06
C GLY A 262 -24.46 -27.54 -3.92
N LYS A 263 -23.29 -27.11 -3.44
CA LYS A 263 -22.56 -27.76 -2.34
C LYS A 263 -22.73 -27.01 -1.03
N ARG A 264 -22.95 -27.76 0.05
CA ARG A 264 -23.03 -27.23 1.43
C ARG A 264 -21.64 -27.25 2.06
N TYR A 265 -21.26 -26.13 2.67
CA TYR A 265 -20.03 -25.98 3.45
C TYR A 265 -20.39 -25.68 4.90
N ARG A 266 -19.67 -26.31 5.83
CA ARG A 266 -19.92 -26.15 7.27
C ARG A 266 -19.59 -24.73 7.76
N ALA A 267 -20.16 -24.36 8.91
CA ALA A 267 -19.73 -23.20 9.68
C ALA A 267 -18.26 -23.32 10.10
N LEU A 268 -17.58 -22.19 10.22
CA LEU A 268 -16.32 -22.06 10.94
C LEU A 268 -16.60 -21.95 12.44
N ASP A 269 -15.63 -22.39 13.24
CA ASP A 269 -15.65 -22.35 14.70
C ASP A 269 -14.47 -21.51 15.21
N PRO A 270 -14.63 -20.17 15.32
CA PRO A 270 -13.54 -19.23 15.59
C PRO A 270 -12.90 -19.35 16.97
N THR A 271 -13.65 -19.82 17.97
CA THR A 271 -13.17 -19.98 19.35
C THR A 271 -12.77 -21.41 19.66
N GLY A 272 -13.27 -22.39 18.90
CA GLY A 272 -12.94 -23.81 19.03
C GLY A 272 -12.00 -24.33 17.93
N LYS A 273 -12.47 -25.32 17.16
CA LYS A 273 -11.60 -26.18 16.32
C LYS A 273 -10.94 -25.49 15.13
N ASP A 274 -11.42 -24.33 14.70
CA ASP A 274 -10.82 -23.56 13.59
C ASP A 274 -9.97 -22.38 14.09
N ARG A 275 -9.92 -22.12 15.41
CA ARG A 275 -9.23 -20.98 16.02
C ARG A 275 -7.79 -20.84 15.53
N GLU A 276 -6.98 -21.89 15.68
CA GLU A 276 -5.56 -21.85 15.31
C GLU A 276 -5.35 -21.63 13.82
N LEU A 277 -6.21 -22.19 12.97
CA LEU A 277 -6.16 -21.91 11.53
C LEU A 277 -6.46 -20.45 11.23
N LEU A 278 -7.48 -19.87 11.89
CA LEU A 278 -7.88 -18.48 11.69
C LEU A 278 -6.80 -17.51 12.20
N LEU A 279 -6.18 -17.81 13.34
CA LEU A 279 -5.00 -17.10 13.84
C LEU A 279 -3.78 -17.30 12.91
N ALA A 280 -3.60 -18.48 12.35
CA ALA A 280 -2.51 -18.73 11.40
C ALA A 280 -2.67 -17.89 10.13
N ILE A 281 -3.87 -17.77 9.56
CA ILE A 281 -4.09 -16.90 8.38
C ILE A 281 -4.08 -15.41 8.74
N SER A 282 -4.23 -15.06 10.02
CA SER A 282 -4.04 -13.70 10.52
C SER A 282 -2.57 -13.30 10.55
N ASP A 283 -1.64 -14.23 10.29
CA ASP A 283 -0.24 -13.90 10.19
C ASP A 283 -0.10 -12.78 9.17
N PRO A 284 0.41 -11.63 9.62
CA PRO A 284 0.57 -10.51 8.73
C PRO A 284 1.43 -10.86 7.48
N ALA A 285 2.29 -11.90 7.51
CA ALA A 285 3.00 -12.46 6.34
C ALA A 285 2.09 -12.75 5.14
N TYR A 286 0.94 -13.36 5.44
CA TYR A 286 0.00 -13.87 4.44
C TYR A 286 -0.91 -12.79 3.86
N CYS A 287 -0.98 -11.63 4.50
CA CYS A 287 -1.73 -10.47 4.01
C CYS A 287 -1.04 -9.75 2.84
N VAL A 288 0.25 -10.03 2.55
CA VAL A 288 0.98 -9.38 1.44
C VAL A 288 1.43 -10.38 0.40
N ALA A 289 2.14 -11.44 0.80
CA ALA A 289 2.60 -12.44 -0.15
C ALA A 289 1.49 -13.41 -0.56
N GLY A 290 0.35 -13.42 0.13
CA GLY A 290 -0.56 -14.55 0.13
C GLY A 290 0.04 -15.76 0.86
N LEU A 291 -0.75 -16.80 1.00
CA LEU A 291 -0.43 -18.05 1.69
C LEU A 291 -0.55 -19.25 0.76
N THR A 292 0.21 -20.29 1.04
CA THR A 292 0.15 -21.58 0.36
C THR A 292 -0.20 -22.69 1.34
N ASN A 293 -0.59 -23.86 0.82
CA ASN A 293 -0.82 -25.04 1.65
C ASN A 293 0.44 -25.41 2.45
N SER A 294 1.62 -25.35 1.82
CA SER A 294 2.87 -25.71 2.48
C SER A 294 3.20 -24.79 3.64
N GLU A 295 3.06 -23.47 3.44
CA GLU A 295 3.33 -22.47 4.49
C GLU A 295 2.37 -22.64 5.67
N LEU A 296 1.07 -22.90 5.41
CA LEU A 296 0.12 -23.15 6.51
C LEU A 296 0.40 -24.45 7.27
N ARG A 297 0.84 -25.51 6.57
CA ARG A 297 1.23 -26.75 7.25
C ARG A 297 2.43 -26.55 8.17
N GLU A 298 3.42 -25.80 7.69
CA GLU A 298 4.63 -25.46 8.43
C GLU A 298 4.29 -24.62 9.66
N LYS A 299 3.43 -23.60 9.50
CA LYS A 299 3.01 -22.73 10.61
C LYS A 299 2.15 -23.46 11.66
N LEU A 300 1.33 -24.42 11.23
CA LEU A 300 0.46 -25.20 12.12
C LEU A 300 1.12 -26.51 12.59
N ALA A 301 2.41 -26.72 12.31
CA ALA A 301 3.12 -27.90 12.78
C ALA A 301 3.15 -27.94 14.32
N GLY A 302 2.82 -29.09 14.91
CA GLY A 302 2.73 -29.25 16.37
C GLY A 302 1.49 -28.60 17.01
N SER A 303 0.67 -27.86 16.25
CA SER A 303 -0.56 -27.28 16.77
C SER A 303 -1.65 -28.34 16.98
N PRO A 304 -2.51 -28.21 18.00
CA PRO A 304 -3.73 -29.01 18.17
C PRO A 304 -4.58 -29.15 16.90
N PHE A 305 -4.60 -28.11 16.05
CA PHE A 305 -5.29 -28.14 14.77
C PHE A 305 -4.77 -29.25 13.86
N LEU A 306 -3.47 -29.44 13.73
CA LEU A 306 -2.94 -30.57 12.94
C LEU A 306 -2.87 -31.86 13.76
N GLY A 307 -2.59 -31.78 15.06
CA GLY A 307 -2.39 -32.92 15.94
C GLY A 307 -1.25 -33.83 15.44
N THR A 308 -1.37 -35.13 15.63
CA THR A 308 -0.36 -36.15 15.25
C THR A 308 -0.45 -36.62 13.78
N ARG A 309 -1.01 -35.79 12.88
CA ARG A 309 -1.23 -36.17 11.47
C ARG A 309 0.05 -36.26 10.67
N THR A 310 0.13 -37.25 9.78
CA THR A 310 1.24 -37.37 8.82
C THR A 310 1.25 -36.21 7.83
N GLN A 311 2.38 -35.97 7.14
CA GLN A 311 2.51 -34.89 6.15
C GLN A 311 1.43 -34.94 5.06
N LYS A 312 1.07 -36.15 4.58
CA LYS A 312 0.02 -36.37 3.57
C LYS A 312 -1.37 -36.01 4.13
N GLN A 313 -1.67 -36.43 5.36
CA GLN A 313 -2.94 -36.12 6.03
C GLN A 313 -3.08 -34.63 6.32
N SER A 314 -2.01 -33.98 6.78
CA SER A 314 -1.95 -32.53 7.00
C SER A 314 -2.16 -31.75 5.70
N SER A 315 -1.56 -32.19 4.60
CA SER A 315 -1.73 -31.55 3.27
C SER A 315 -3.19 -31.63 2.79
N ALA A 316 -3.82 -32.79 2.95
CA ALA A 316 -5.23 -32.99 2.60
C ALA A 316 -6.17 -32.19 3.52
N LYS A 317 -5.85 -32.09 4.82
CA LYS A 317 -6.62 -31.28 5.79
C LYS A 317 -6.54 -29.80 5.44
N ILE A 318 -5.35 -29.26 5.23
CA ILE A 318 -5.17 -27.86 4.84
C ILE A 318 -5.84 -27.55 3.50
N SER A 319 -5.76 -28.44 2.51
CA SER A 319 -6.44 -28.24 1.22
C SER A 319 -7.96 -28.13 1.37
N ARG A 320 -8.57 -28.96 2.23
CA ARG A 320 -10.01 -28.88 2.55
C ARG A 320 -10.36 -27.56 3.25
N HIS A 321 -9.53 -27.11 4.19
CA HIS A 321 -9.78 -25.87 4.92
C HIS A 321 -9.52 -24.62 4.08
N LEU A 322 -8.52 -24.62 3.20
CA LEU A 322 -8.34 -23.56 2.20
C LEU A 322 -9.57 -23.41 1.30
N ARG A 323 -10.18 -24.54 0.89
CA ARG A 323 -11.45 -24.49 0.18
C ARG A 323 -12.55 -23.89 1.07
N LEU A 324 -12.68 -24.33 2.32
CA LEU A 324 -13.68 -23.80 3.25
C LEU A 324 -13.55 -22.27 3.45
N LEU A 325 -12.35 -21.77 3.71
CA LEU A 325 -12.05 -20.34 3.88
C LEU A 325 -12.39 -19.53 2.62
N ARG A 326 -12.14 -20.10 1.42
CA ARG A 326 -12.51 -19.46 0.15
C ARG A 326 -14.00 -19.33 -0.03
N GLU A 327 -14.75 -20.39 0.28
CA GLU A 327 -16.19 -20.35 0.11
C GLU A 327 -16.83 -19.36 1.08
N HIS A 328 -16.30 -19.25 2.31
CA HIS A 328 -16.65 -18.21 3.28
C HIS A 328 -16.16 -16.79 2.92
N GLY A 329 -15.36 -16.67 1.85
CA GLY A 329 -14.87 -15.39 1.34
C GLY A 329 -13.74 -14.77 2.17
N LEU A 330 -13.11 -15.53 3.06
CA LEU A 330 -11.99 -15.05 3.91
C LEU A 330 -10.67 -15.01 3.16
N ILE A 331 -10.52 -15.85 2.14
CA ILE A 331 -9.35 -15.84 1.24
C ILE A 331 -9.81 -15.97 -0.22
N LYS A 332 -8.99 -15.50 -1.16
CA LYS A 332 -9.17 -15.68 -2.61
C LYS A 332 -7.95 -16.36 -3.23
N LYS A 333 -8.13 -17.22 -4.23
CA LYS A 333 -6.99 -17.85 -4.93
C LYS A 333 -6.43 -16.87 -5.95
N LEU A 334 -5.10 -16.73 -6.01
CA LEU A 334 -4.43 -15.92 -7.03
C LEU A 334 -4.45 -16.66 -8.40
N PRO A 335 -4.61 -15.95 -9.53
CA PRO A 335 -4.61 -16.56 -10.85
C PRO A 335 -3.31 -17.33 -11.13
N ARG A 336 -3.44 -18.52 -11.73
CA ARG A 336 -2.32 -19.37 -12.18
C ARG A 336 -1.28 -19.72 -11.10
N GLN A 337 -1.66 -19.67 -9.81
CA GLN A 337 -0.78 -19.99 -8.69
C GLN A 337 -1.50 -20.80 -7.62
N ASN A 338 -0.78 -21.62 -6.86
CA ASN A 338 -1.30 -22.32 -5.68
C ASN A 338 -1.19 -21.47 -4.40
N ARG A 339 -1.48 -20.17 -4.55
CA ARG A 339 -1.32 -19.13 -3.55
C ARG A 339 -2.66 -18.42 -3.33
N TYR A 340 -2.94 -18.03 -2.11
CA TYR A 340 -4.21 -17.48 -1.67
C TYR A 340 -3.99 -16.15 -0.96
N GLN A 341 -4.76 -15.13 -1.30
CA GLN A 341 -4.70 -13.83 -0.65
C GLN A 341 -5.81 -13.73 0.39
N VAL A 342 -5.49 -13.26 1.60
CA VAL A 342 -6.52 -12.93 2.60
C VAL A 342 -7.35 -11.75 2.09
N THR A 343 -8.68 -11.85 2.17
CA THR A 343 -9.58 -10.78 1.76
C THR A 343 -9.75 -9.77 2.89
N LEU A 344 -10.33 -8.60 2.61
CA LEU A 344 -10.66 -7.63 3.67
C LEU A 344 -11.56 -8.24 4.75
N LYS A 345 -12.54 -9.07 4.35
CA LYS A 345 -13.39 -9.83 5.28
C LYS A 345 -12.55 -10.76 6.18
N GLY A 346 -11.57 -11.47 5.61
CA GLY A 346 -10.63 -12.30 6.36
C GLY A 346 -9.79 -11.50 7.35
N VAL A 347 -9.23 -10.37 6.92
CA VAL A 347 -8.43 -9.48 7.79
C VAL A 347 -9.26 -8.94 8.95
N ARG A 348 -10.48 -8.46 8.70
CA ARG A 348 -11.38 -7.97 9.75
C ARG A 348 -11.70 -9.05 10.78
N LEU A 349 -12.17 -10.20 10.32
CA LEU A 349 -12.52 -11.33 11.20
C LEU A 349 -11.35 -11.75 12.08
N THR A 350 -10.16 -11.86 11.48
CA THR A 350 -9.00 -12.36 12.19
C THR A 350 -8.36 -11.33 13.11
N THR A 351 -8.42 -10.05 12.75
CA THR A 351 -8.02 -8.95 13.65
C THR A 351 -8.95 -8.90 14.86
N LEU A 352 -10.27 -8.98 14.64
CA LEU A 352 -11.27 -9.05 15.69
C LEU A 352 -11.04 -10.26 16.61
N LEU A 353 -10.77 -11.43 16.03
CA LEU A 353 -10.50 -12.65 16.80
C LEU A 353 -9.28 -12.49 17.71
N ASN A 354 -8.18 -11.90 17.21
CA ASN A 354 -7.00 -11.63 18.04
C ASN A 354 -7.35 -10.69 19.21
N VAL A 355 -8.02 -9.57 18.93
CA VAL A 355 -8.41 -8.57 19.95
C VAL A 355 -9.29 -9.20 21.04
N ILE A 356 -10.25 -10.05 20.65
CA ILE A 356 -11.16 -10.69 21.61
C ILE A 356 -10.44 -11.74 22.46
N LEU A 357 -9.53 -12.51 21.87
CA LEU A 357 -8.78 -13.52 22.61
C LEU A 357 -7.75 -12.91 23.57
N ASP A 358 -7.25 -11.71 23.28
CA ASP A 358 -6.28 -10.99 24.11
C ASP A 358 -6.93 -10.07 25.16
N ALA A 359 -8.22 -9.75 25.03
CA ALA A 359 -8.92 -8.86 25.95
C ALA A 359 -9.22 -9.53 27.30
N SER A 360 -8.89 -8.85 28.41
CA SER A 360 -9.32 -9.24 29.75
C SER A 360 -10.80 -8.93 29.97
N ILE A 361 -11.44 -9.65 30.90
CA ILE A 361 -12.83 -9.37 31.31
C ILE A 361 -12.96 -7.92 31.81
N GLU A 362 -11.99 -7.43 32.57
CA GLU A 362 -11.96 -6.05 33.06
C GLU A 362 -11.97 -5.03 31.91
N ASN A 363 -11.15 -5.25 30.87
CA ASN A 363 -11.11 -4.38 29.70
C ASN A 363 -12.45 -4.37 28.95
N LEU A 364 -13.09 -5.55 28.80
CA LEU A 364 -14.39 -5.66 28.14
C LEU A 364 -15.49 -4.98 28.95
N MET A 365 -15.49 -5.13 30.27
CA MET A 365 -16.47 -4.50 31.16
C MET A 365 -16.32 -2.97 31.18
N LYS A 366 -15.09 -2.43 31.17
CA LYS A 366 -14.84 -0.98 31.05
C LYS A 366 -15.30 -0.37 29.73
N ILE A 367 -15.39 -1.17 28.68
CA ILE A 367 -15.91 -0.74 27.37
C ILE A 367 -17.45 -0.83 27.32
N ALA A 368 -18.03 -1.75 28.10
CA ALA A 368 -19.47 -2.00 28.14
C ALA A 368 -20.24 -1.12 29.13
N ALA A 369 -19.58 -0.67 30.20
CA ALA A 369 -20.07 0.34 31.15
C ALA A 369 -19.91 1.75 30.58
#